data_AF-A0AAD3MHV8-F1
#
_entry.id   AF-A0AAD3MHV8-F1
#
_cell.length_a   1.000
_cell.length_b   1.000
_cell.length_c   1.000
_cell.angle_alpha   90.00
_cell.angle_beta   90.00
_cell.angle_gamma   90.00
#
_symmetry.space_group_name_H-M   'P 1'
#
loop_
_entity.id
_entity.type
_entity.pdbx_description
1 polymer ?
#
loop_
_entity_poly.entity_id
_entity_poly.type
_entity_poly.pdbx_seq_one_letter_code
_entity_poly.pdbx_strand_id
1 'polypeptide(L)'
;MSNTGLIRHIRSPPQPPGPILGCSKLFLCIMPVAQIAIGSVYLHDCPQQHYIPIYLIVVGTFGLVLALLSCLPCAQEPKDGTSNPLSQVCTVWNSLTSFFLFCWFIAGNVWIYSIYEPNYNKNTTTVDSYCNRTVYLFAFWTTTLVYIILDKREETACSQVIMLVLPIAQLIIGVMYLHDCPRQPYIPIYLIVMGVICLVLNWLPTMPCFPCFIKYKEAWGCFLFLYLIFLSCWFITGNVWIYSIYEPNYNKSSTQVSPYCNKTLYLFAFWTTNLTYILLGVILFSWCLCRQQQPDDDDTQRLLQG
;
A
#
# COMPACT_ATOMS: atom_id res chain seq x y z
N MET A 1 15.32 -50.83 -2.23
CA MET A 1 14.04 -50.62 -1.52
C MET A 1 14.00 -49.18 -1.05
N SER A 2 12.87 -48.55 -1.34
CA SER A 2 12.60 -47.11 -1.34
C SER A 2 12.84 -46.44 0.03
N ASN A 3 13.74 -45.46 0.04
CA ASN A 3 14.01 -44.58 1.18
C ASN A 3 13.14 -43.32 1.10
N THR A 4 11.87 -43.50 0.72
CA THR A 4 10.91 -42.40 0.45
C THR A 4 10.18 -41.95 1.73
N GLY A 5 10.40 -42.63 2.87
CA GLY A 5 9.80 -42.28 4.16
C GLY A 5 10.43 -41.07 4.86
N LEU A 6 11.75 -40.87 4.73
CA LEU A 6 12.48 -39.84 5.49
C LEU A 6 12.34 -38.42 4.93
N ILE A 7 12.01 -38.28 3.64
CA ILE A 7 11.91 -36.97 2.97
C ILE A 7 10.55 -36.29 3.21
N ARG A 8 9.51 -37.03 3.63
CA ARG A 8 8.17 -36.46 3.85
C ARG A 8 8.06 -35.63 5.14
N HIS A 9 8.99 -35.80 6.09
CA HIS A 9 8.95 -35.07 7.37
C HIS A 9 9.65 -33.69 7.36
N ILE A 10 10.30 -33.32 6.26
CA ILE A 10 11.09 -32.06 6.17
C ILE A 10 10.31 -30.91 5.54
N ARG A 11 9.03 -31.11 5.15
CA ARG A 11 8.21 -30.05 4.53
C ARG A 11 6.96 -29.73 5.33
N SER A 12 7.16 -29.20 6.53
CA SER A 12 6.15 -28.43 7.25
C SER A 12 6.84 -27.18 7.76
N PRO A 13 6.57 -25.98 7.22
CA PRO A 13 7.10 -24.76 7.83
C PRO A 13 6.57 -24.68 9.28
N PRO A 14 7.41 -24.35 10.27
CA PRO A 14 6.97 -24.21 11.66
C PRO A 14 5.90 -23.11 11.74
N GLN A 15 4.76 -23.45 12.36
CA GLN A 15 3.71 -22.47 12.65
C GLN A 15 4.27 -21.42 13.63
N PRO A 16 4.16 -20.12 13.34
CA PRO A 16 4.68 -19.08 14.22
C PRO A 16 3.97 -19.10 15.60
N PRO A 17 4.67 -18.75 16.68
CA PRO A 17 4.11 -18.78 18.03
C PRO A 17 2.89 -17.85 18.17
N GLY A 18 1.82 -18.39 18.74
CA GLY A 18 0.51 -17.77 18.91
C GLY A 18 0.44 -16.33 19.46
N PRO A 19 1.29 -15.87 20.41
CA PRO A 19 1.18 -14.51 20.94
C PRO A 19 1.61 -13.41 19.94
N ILE A 20 2.53 -13.73 19.02
CA ILE A 20 3.03 -12.78 18.01
C ILE A 20 2.04 -12.67 16.84
N LEU A 21 1.39 -13.78 16.50
CA LEU A 21 0.27 -13.86 15.56
C LEU A 21 -1.00 -13.15 16.09
N GLY A 22 -1.16 -13.06 17.42
CA GLY A 22 -2.26 -12.32 18.06
C GLY A 22 -2.13 -10.80 17.91
N CYS A 23 -0.92 -10.25 18.09
CA CYS A 23 -0.67 -8.81 17.96
C CYS A 23 -0.84 -8.31 16.52
N SER A 24 -0.36 -9.04 15.51
CA SER A 24 -0.55 -8.66 14.09
C SER A 24 -2.02 -8.73 13.65
N LYS A 25 -2.81 -9.63 14.25
CA LYS A 25 -4.26 -9.73 14.03
C LYS A 25 -5.06 -8.61 14.69
N LEU A 26 -4.59 -8.04 15.80
CA LEU A 26 -5.25 -6.89 16.44
C LEU A 26 -5.15 -5.62 15.57
N PHE A 27 -3.99 -5.41 14.91
CA PHE A 27 -3.80 -4.33 13.94
C PHE A 27 -4.72 -4.49 12.70
N LEU A 28 -5.02 -5.73 12.30
CA LEU A 28 -5.94 -6.01 11.20
C LEU A 28 -7.39 -5.58 11.50
N CYS A 29 -7.77 -5.43 12.77
CA CYS A 29 -9.11 -4.94 13.14
C CYS A 29 -9.23 -3.41 13.07
N ILE A 30 -8.11 -2.67 13.14
CA ILE A 30 -8.12 -1.19 13.14
C ILE A 30 -8.69 -0.65 11.83
N MET A 31 -8.25 -1.21 10.71
CA MET A 31 -8.66 -0.75 9.37
C MET A 31 -10.16 -0.99 9.09
N PRO A 32 -10.72 -2.20 9.33
CA PRO A 32 -12.16 -2.43 9.27
C PRO A 32 -12.99 -1.54 10.20
N VAL A 33 -12.52 -1.29 11.42
CA VAL A 33 -13.20 -0.39 12.36
C VAL A 33 -13.23 1.04 11.83
N ALA A 34 -12.13 1.53 11.25
CA ALA A 34 -12.07 2.84 10.61
C ALA A 34 -13.04 2.94 9.41
N GLN A 35 -13.15 1.87 8.60
CA GLN A 35 -14.10 1.80 7.49
C GLN A 35 -15.56 1.89 7.96
N ILE A 36 -15.92 1.20 9.03
CA ILE A 36 -17.25 1.26 9.63
C ILE A 36 -17.51 2.67 10.22
N ALA A 37 -16.55 3.22 10.96
CA ALA A 37 -16.69 4.53 11.60
C ALA A 37 -16.85 5.67 10.58
N ILE A 38 -15.97 5.74 9.58
CA ILE A 38 -16.03 6.79 8.54
C ILE A 38 -17.27 6.62 7.67
N GLY A 39 -17.61 5.39 7.28
CA GLY A 39 -18.81 5.13 6.49
C GLY A 39 -20.09 5.49 7.24
N SER A 40 -20.16 5.27 8.56
CA SER A 40 -21.34 5.60 9.37
C SER A 40 -21.47 7.09 9.69
N VAL A 41 -20.37 7.75 10.09
CA VAL A 41 -20.37 9.19 10.40
C VAL A 41 -20.75 10.03 9.17
N TYR A 42 -20.25 9.64 7.99
CA TYR A 42 -20.46 10.39 6.75
C TYR A 42 -21.52 9.76 5.83
N LEU A 43 -22.45 8.97 6.37
CA LEU A 43 -23.42 8.20 5.59
C LEU A 43 -24.30 9.06 4.66
N HIS A 44 -24.64 10.28 5.10
CA HIS A 44 -25.45 11.23 4.33
C HIS A 44 -24.65 12.37 3.69
N ASP A 45 -23.35 12.43 3.96
CA ASP A 45 -22.49 13.53 3.53
C ASP A 45 -21.92 13.33 2.12
N CYS A 46 -22.51 12.42 1.32
CA CYS A 46 -22.20 12.22 -0.09
C CYS A 46 -23.46 11.95 -0.93
N PRO A 47 -24.35 12.97 -1.11
CA PRO A 47 -25.56 12.84 -1.91
C PRO A 47 -25.30 12.47 -3.38
N GLN A 48 -24.18 12.92 -3.94
CA GLN A 48 -23.79 12.59 -5.30
C GLN A 48 -23.65 11.08 -5.53
N GLN A 49 -23.22 10.33 -4.49
CA GLN A 49 -23.12 8.88 -4.56
C GLN A 49 -23.25 8.25 -3.15
N HIS A 50 -24.49 8.04 -2.73
CA HIS A 50 -24.82 7.44 -1.43
C HIS A 50 -24.26 6.02 -1.23
N TYR A 51 -23.85 5.34 -2.30
CA TYR A 51 -23.25 4.01 -2.22
C TYR A 51 -21.80 3.98 -1.72
N ILE A 52 -21.08 5.11 -1.72
CA ILE A 52 -19.68 5.15 -1.26
C ILE A 52 -19.55 4.91 0.26
N PRO A 53 -20.30 5.62 1.13
CA PRO A 53 -20.29 5.31 2.56
C PRO A 53 -20.78 3.89 2.86
N ILE A 54 -21.81 3.40 2.15
CA ILE A 54 -22.35 2.04 2.32
C ILE A 54 -21.29 0.99 1.93
N TYR A 55 -20.57 1.22 0.84
CA TYR A 55 -19.46 0.36 0.41
C TYR A 55 -18.43 0.19 1.52
N LEU A 56 -18.00 1.28 2.15
CA LEU A 56 -17.06 1.27 3.27
C LEU A 56 -17.58 0.45 4.47
N ILE A 57 -18.85 0.65 4.86
CA ILE A 57 -19.45 -0.08 5.98
C ILE A 57 -19.49 -1.58 5.70
N VAL A 58 -19.90 -1.98 4.50
CA VAL A 58 -20.04 -3.38 4.13
C VAL A 58 -18.66 -4.06 4.07
N VAL A 59 -17.67 -3.45 3.39
CA VAL A 59 -16.29 -3.97 3.37
C VAL A 59 -15.70 -4.06 4.78
N GLY A 60 -15.90 -3.03 5.61
CA GLY A 60 -15.43 -3.01 6.99
C GLY A 60 -16.10 -4.07 7.86
N THR A 61 -17.41 -4.30 7.71
CA THR A 61 -18.14 -5.29 8.52
C THR A 61 -17.70 -6.71 8.18
N PHE A 62 -17.70 -7.07 6.90
CA PHE A 62 -17.25 -8.40 6.48
C PHE A 62 -15.75 -8.60 6.73
N GLY A 63 -14.93 -7.56 6.56
CA GLY A 63 -13.51 -7.60 6.91
C GLY A 63 -13.26 -7.82 8.40
N LEU A 64 -14.04 -7.15 9.27
CA LEU A 64 -13.98 -7.34 10.72
C LEU A 64 -14.42 -8.76 11.12
N VAL A 65 -15.51 -9.26 10.54
CA VAL A 65 -15.98 -10.63 10.78
C VAL A 65 -14.92 -11.66 10.37
N LEU A 66 -14.30 -11.49 9.19
CA LEU A 66 -13.21 -12.37 8.75
C LEU A 66 -11.97 -12.26 9.66
N ALA A 67 -11.62 -11.07 10.12
CA ALA A 67 -10.51 -10.87 11.05
C ALA A 67 -10.77 -11.56 12.40
N LEU A 68 -11.99 -11.44 12.94
CA LEU A 68 -12.41 -12.11 14.18
C LEU A 68 -12.45 -13.63 14.03
N LEU A 69 -13.00 -14.15 12.92
CA LEU A 69 -12.99 -15.59 12.62
C LEU A 69 -11.57 -16.13 12.45
N SER A 70 -10.65 -15.33 11.91
CA SER A 70 -9.22 -15.67 11.82
C SER A 70 -8.53 -15.67 13.18
N CYS A 71 -9.05 -14.94 14.18
CA CYS A 71 -8.58 -14.98 15.57
C CYS A 71 -9.14 -16.17 16.36
N LEU A 72 -10.26 -16.75 15.92
CA LEU A 72 -10.82 -17.95 16.53
C LEU A 72 -9.95 -19.19 16.16
N PRO A 73 -9.84 -20.19 17.05
CA PRO A 73 -9.06 -21.43 16.87
C PRO A 73 -9.65 -22.40 15.82
N CYS A 74 -10.38 -21.88 14.81
CA CYS A 74 -11.01 -22.68 13.74
C CYS A 74 -10.03 -23.08 12.62
N ALA A 75 -8.81 -22.54 12.61
CA ALA A 75 -7.77 -22.77 11.60
C ALA A 75 -6.65 -23.73 12.05
N GLN A 76 -6.71 -24.29 13.26
CA GLN A 76 -5.83 -25.41 13.60
C GLN A 76 -6.36 -26.66 12.89
N GLU A 77 -5.57 -27.19 11.96
CA GLU A 77 -5.82 -28.53 11.43
C GLU A 77 -5.87 -29.52 12.60
N PRO A 78 -6.99 -30.23 12.81
CA PRO A 78 -7.00 -31.33 13.75
C PRO A 78 -6.01 -32.38 13.24
N LYS A 79 -5.03 -32.77 14.07
CA LYS A 79 -4.06 -33.83 13.76
C LYS A 79 -4.70 -35.20 13.52
N ASP A 80 -5.99 -35.34 13.82
CA ASP A 80 -6.80 -36.52 13.55
C ASP A 80 -7.82 -36.18 12.46
N GLY A 81 -7.82 -36.94 11.36
CA GLY A 81 -8.60 -36.72 10.13
C GLY A 81 -10.12 -36.84 10.24
N THR A 82 -10.71 -36.33 11.32
CA THR A 82 -12.16 -36.20 11.53
C THR A 82 -12.53 -34.75 11.27
N SER A 83 -13.18 -34.48 10.13
CA SER A 83 -13.65 -33.14 9.77
C SER A 83 -14.74 -32.70 10.77
N ASN A 84 -14.39 -31.79 11.66
CA ASN A 84 -15.38 -31.16 12.55
C ASN A 84 -16.39 -30.35 11.71
N PRO A 85 -17.69 -30.36 12.04
CA PRO A 85 -18.70 -29.59 11.31
C PRO A 85 -18.39 -28.08 11.34
N LEU A 86 -17.71 -27.61 12.40
CA LEU A 86 -17.34 -26.22 12.58
C LEU A 86 -16.28 -25.73 11.57
N SER A 87 -15.30 -26.57 11.21
CA SER A 87 -14.26 -26.19 10.23
C SER A 87 -14.84 -26.15 8.81
N GLN A 88 -15.74 -27.08 8.47
CA GLN A 88 -16.45 -27.07 7.21
C GLN A 88 -17.32 -25.81 7.05
N VAL A 89 -18.02 -25.41 8.12
CA VAL A 89 -18.80 -24.16 8.14
C VAL A 89 -17.89 -22.94 7.96
N CYS A 90 -16.72 -22.90 8.62
CA CYS A 90 -15.75 -21.81 8.44
C CYS A 90 -15.19 -21.74 7.01
N THR A 91 -14.86 -22.87 6.40
CA THR A 91 -14.35 -22.90 5.01
C THR A 91 -15.42 -22.43 4.01
N VAL A 92 -16.66 -22.91 4.16
CA VAL A 92 -17.79 -22.49 3.32
C VAL A 92 -18.09 -21.00 3.51
N TRP A 93 -18.11 -20.51 4.75
CA TRP A 93 -18.33 -19.10 5.06
C TRP A 93 -17.23 -18.19 4.49
N ASN A 94 -15.96 -18.59 4.64
CA ASN A 94 -14.83 -17.85 4.10
C ASN A 94 -14.87 -17.79 2.56
N SER A 95 -15.23 -18.90 1.91
CA SER A 95 -15.38 -18.95 0.45
C SER A 95 -16.52 -18.04 -0.03
N LEU A 96 -17.69 -18.14 0.61
CA LEU A 96 -18.87 -17.34 0.26
C LEU A 96 -18.63 -15.84 0.50
N THR A 97 -18.04 -15.49 1.65
CA THR A 97 -17.70 -14.12 1.99
C THR A 97 -16.65 -13.56 1.03
N SER A 98 -15.66 -14.35 0.64
CA SER A 98 -14.63 -13.92 -0.32
C SER A 98 -15.25 -13.62 -1.69
N PHE A 99 -16.16 -14.47 -2.17
CA PHE A 99 -16.86 -14.24 -3.44
C PHE A 99 -17.74 -12.99 -3.39
N PHE A 100 -18.50 -12.82 -2.31
CA PHE A 100 -19.31 -11.62 -2.10
C PHE A 100 -18.45 -10.35 -2.05
N LEU A 101 -17.37 -10.36 -1.27
CA LEU A 101 -16.44 -9.23 -1.16
C LEU A 101 -15.77 -8.91 -2.50
N PHE A 102 -15.47 -9.91 -3.33
CA PHE A 102 -14.92 -9.69 -4.66
C PHE A 102 -15.92 -8.96 -5.58
N CYS A 103 -17.16 -9.44 -5.66
CA CYS A 103 -18.21 -8.76 -6.43
C CYS A 103 -18.50 -7.36 -5.89
N TRP A 104 -18.54 -7.20 -4.56
CA TRP A 104 -18.76 -5.93 -3.89
C TRP A 104 -17.61 -4.95 -4.11
N PHE A 105 -16.37 -5.42 -4.14
CA PHE A 105 -15.19 -4.63 -4.48
C PHE A 105 -15.29 -4.07 -5.90
N ILE A 106 -15.70 -4.88 -6.88
CA ILE A 106 -15.92 -4.41 -8.26
C ILE A 106 -16.99 -3.31 -8.29
N ALA A 107 -18.12 -3.50 -7.60
CA ALA A 107 -19.17 -2.50 -7.50
C ALA A 107 -18.67 -1.20 -6.83
N GLY A 108 -17.89 -1.32 -5.76
CA GLY A 108 -17.25 -0.20 -5.07
C GLY A 108 -16.34 0.62 -5.98
N ASN A 109 -15.55 -0.04 -6.82
CA ASN A 109 -14.71 0.63 -7.81
C ASN A 109 -15.56 1.45 -8.79
N VAL A 110 -16.64 0.87 -9.32
CA VAL A 110 -17.56 1.61 -10.21
C VAL A 110 -18.10 2.85 -9.51
N TRP A 111 -18.54 2.74 -8.26
CA TRP A 111 -19.09 3.89 -7.52
C TRP A 111 -18.05 4.96 -7.24
N ILE A 112 -16.85 4.58 -6.77
CA ILE A 112 -15.78 5.53 -6.45
C ILE A 112 -15.30 6.25 -7.71
N TYR A 113 -15.03 5.51 -8.79
CA TYR A 113 -14.48 6.11 -10.02
C TYR A 113 -15.53 6.83 -10.87
N SER A 114 -16.82 6.50 -10.74
CA SER A 114 -17.89 7.18 -11.50
C SER A 114 -18.00 8.67 -11.21
N ILE A 115 -17.62 9.10 -10.01
CA ILE A 115 -17.65 10.50 -9.58
C ILE A 115 -16.24 11.08 -9.40
N TYR A 116 -15.25 10.51 -10.09
CA TYR A 116 -13.86 10.97 -9.99
C TYR A 116 -13.76 12.46 -10.35
N GLU A 117 -13.15 13.23 -9.45
CA GLU A 117 -13.28 14.70 -9.33
C GLU A 117 -14.63 15.17 -8.73
N PRO A 118 -15.01 14.71 -7.52
CA PRO A 118 -16.28 15.10 -6.92
C PRO A 118 -16.26 16.55 -6.43
N ASN A 119 -17.44 17.16 -6.34
CA ASN A 119 -17.56 18.52 -5.85
C ASN A 119 -17.58 18.53 -4.31
N TYR A 120 -16.53 19.09 -3.70
CA TYR A 120 -16.40 19.22 -2.25
C TYR A 120 -17.06 20.50 -1.69
N ASN A 121 -17.66 21.34 -2.54
CA ASN A 121 -18.26 22.59 -2.12
C ASN A 121 -19.70 22.39 -1.66
N LYS A 122 -19.91 22.48 -0.34
CA LYS A 122 -21.24 22.36 0.28
C LYS A 122 -22.18 23.53 -0.05
N ASN A 123 -21.65 24.65 -0.55
CA ASN A 123 -22.38 25.90 -0.76
C ASN A 123 -22.83 26.13 -2.22
N THR A 124 -22.69 25.14 -3.11
CA THR A 124 -23.25 25.25 -4.47
C THR A 124 -24.76 25.05 -4.46
N THR A 125 -25.47 25.75 -5.34
CA THR A 125 -26.94 25.72 -5.48
C THR A 125 -27.53 24.35 -5.82
N THR A 126 -26.69 23.37 -6.19
CA THR A 126 -27.07 21.97 -6.42
C THR A 126 -26.52 21.11 -5.29
N VAL A 127 -27.34 20.81 -4.28
CA VAL A 127 -26.96 19.95 -3.14
C VAL A 127 -26.62 18.53 -3.59
N ASP A 128 -27.19 18.09 -4.73
CA ASP A 128 -27.06 16.73 -5.25
C ASP A 128 -25.68 16.38 -5.83
N SER A 129 -24.82 17.36 -6.11
CA SER A 129 -23.46 17.11 -6.64
C SER A 129 -22.38 17.11 -5.57
N TYR A 130 -22.73 17.30 -4.29
CA TYR A 130 -21.77 17.35 -3.20
C TYR A 130 -21.31 15.96 -2.76
N CYS A 131 -20.02 15.83 -2.43
CA CYS A 131 -19.51 14.70 -1.67
C CYS A 131 -18.43 15.15 -0.68
N ASN A 132 -18.51 14.65 0.56
CA ASN A 132 -17.56 15.00 1.60
C ASN A 132 -16.18 14.42 1.31
N ARG A 133 -15.17 15.27 1.46
CA ARG A 133 -13.78 14.96 1.15
C ARG A 133 -13.24 13.79 1.95
N THR A 134 -13.58 13.70 3.23
CA THR A 134 -13.07 12.65 4.13
C THR A 134 -13.51 11.27 3.66
N VAL A 135 -14.82 11.08 3.43
CA VAL A 135 -15.37 9.77 3.04
C VAL A 135 -14.93 9.35 1.64
N TYR A 136 -14.90 10.29 0.69
CA TYR A 136 -14.47 10.01 -0.68
C TYR A 136 -12.98 9.65 -0.74
N LEU A 137 -12.11 10.49 -0.16
CA LEU A 137 -10.67 10.21 -0.15
C LEU A 137 -10.38 8.90 0.59
N PHE A 138 -11.03 8.66 1.72
CA PHE A 138 -10.85 7.41 2.46
C PHE A 138 -11.25 6.19 1.62
N ALA A 139 -12.42 6.20 0.97
CA ALA A 139 -12.84 5.13 0.06
C ALA A 139 -11.88 4.92 -1.11
N PHE A 140 -11.42 6.00 -1.74
CA PHE A 140 -10.45 5.96 -2.83
C PHE A 140 -9.12 5.35 -2.41
N TRP A 141 -8.54 5.85 -1.31
CA TRP A 141 -7.25 5.39 -0.81
C TRP A 141 -7.31 3.96 -0.28
N THR A 142 -8.35 3.59 0.46
CA THR A 142 -8.52 2.21 0.94
C THR A 142 -8.65 1.21 -0.22
N THR A 143 -9.34 1.58 -1.30
CA THR A 143 -9.47 0.75 -2.51
C THR A 143 -8.14 0.64 -3.27
N THR A 144 -7.39 1.74 -3.34
CA THR A 144 -6.04 1.76 -3.93
C THR A 144 -5.05 0.89 -3.13
N LEU A 145 -5.13 0.91 -1.79
CA LEU A 145 -4.34 0.03 -0.93
C LEU A 145 -4.62 -1.45 -1.22
N VAL A 146 -5.87 -1.84 -1.44
CA VAL A 146 -6.22 -3.22 -1.80
C VAL A 146 -5.58 -3.62 -3.12
N TYR A 147 -5.59 -2.76 -4.15
CA TYR A 147 -4.90 -3.04 -5.41
C TYR A 147 -3.39 -3.24 -5.23
N ILE A 148 -2.74 -2.42 -4.41
CA ILE A 148 -1.30 -2.53 -4.13
C ILE A 148 -0.98 -3.85 -3.42
N ILE A 149 -1.87 -4.32 -2.54
CA ILE A 149 -1.71 -5.60 -1.84
C ILE A 149 -1.94 -6.78 -2.79
N LEU A 150 -2.92 -6.70 -3.69
CA LEU A 150 -3.21 -7.76 -4.67
C LEU A 150 -2.09 -7.91 -5.71
N ASP A 151 -1.47 -6.81 -6.13
CA ASP A 151 -0.31 -6.79 -7.04
C ASP A 151 0.90 -7.56 -6.46
N LYS A 152 1.00 -7.71 -5.14
CA LYS A 152 2.08 -8.50 -4.50
C LYS A 152 1.95 -10.01 -4.67
N ARG A 153 0.84 -10.54 -5.18
CA ARG A 153 0.60 -12.00 -5.29
C ARG A 153 1.04 -12.59 -6.64
N GLU A 154 1.50 -11.78 -7.59
CA GLU A 154 1.98 -12.25 -8.89
C GLU A 154 3.46 -11.86 -9.11
N GLU A 155 4.36 -12.83 -8.91
CA GLU A 155 5.80 -12.59 -9.01
C GLU A 155 6.26 -12.36 -10.46
N THR A 156 6.96 -11.23 -10.64
CA THR A 156 8.18 -11.07 -11.47
C THR A 156 8.10 -10.70 -12.96
N ALA A 157 7.00 -10.16 -13.48
CA ALA A 157 7.03 -9.45 -14.77
C ALA A 157 6.45 -8.02 -14.70
N CYS A 158 5.23 -7.84 -14.17
CA CYS A 158 4.57 -6.53 -14.12
C CYS A 158 5.24 -5.52 -13.17
N SER A 159 5.78 -5.99 -12.03
CA SER A 159 6.46 -5.11 -11.07
C SER A 159 7.75 -4.48 -11.64
N GLN A 160 8.43 -5.10 -12.61
CA GLN A 160 9.59 -4.49 -13.28
C GLN A 160 9.17 -3.39 -14.25
N VAL A 161 8.03 -3.55 -14.94
CA VAL A 161 7.48 -2.56 -15.86
C VAL A 161 7.01 -1.32 -15.09
N ILE A 162 6.31 -1.47 -13.97
CA ILE A 162 5.86 -0.35 -13.14
C ILE A 162 7.05 0.43 -12.57
N MET A 163 8.09 -0.27 -12.11
CA MET A 163 9.35 0.33 -11.61
C MET A 163 10.18 1.01 -12.71
N LEU A 164 9.87 0.79 -13.99
CA LEU A 164 10.50 1.48 -15.12
C LEU A 164 9.62 2.63 -15.65
N VAL A 165 8.31 2.43 -15.75
CA VAL A 165 7.36 3.41 -16.29
C VAL A 165 7.18 4.60 -15.34
N LEU A 166 7.05 4.36 -14.03
CA LEU A 166 6.87 5.43 -13.05
C LEU A 166 8.03 6.43 -13.02
N PRO A 167 9.31 6.03 -12.94
CA PRO A 167 10.40 7.00 -12.93
C PRO A 167 10.62 7.67 -14.28
N ILE A 168 10.28 7.02 -15.40
CA ILE A 168 10.23 7.69 -16.73
C ILE A 168 9.15 8.76 -16.72
N ALA A 169 7.94 8.47 -16.22
CA ALA A 169 6.87 9.46 -16.12
C ALA A 169 7.24 10.63 -15.21
N GLN A 170 7.94 10.39 -14.09
CA GLN A 170 8.49 11.45 -13.23
C GLN A 170 9.46 12.36 -13.96
N LEU A 171 10.34 11.79 -14.78
CA LEU A 171 11.28 12.56 -15.59
C LEU A 171 10.55 13.37 -16.67
N ILE A 172 9.63 12.76 -17.42
CA ILE A 172 8.87 13.43 -18.48
C ILE A 172 8.03 14.58 -17.92
N ILE A 173 7.22 14.32 -16.89
CA ILE A 173 6.34 15.34 -16.29
C ILE A 173 7.17 16.44 -15.63
N GLY A 174 8.25 16.09 -14.92
CA GLY A 174 9.15 17.05 -14.31
C GLY A 174 9.81 17.98 -15.34
N VAL A 175 10.23 17.46 -16.49
CA VAL A 175 10.83 18.26 -17.58
C VAL A 175 9.76 19.09 -18.30
N MET A 176 8.62 18.50 -18.67
CA MET A 176 7.56 19.18 -19.41
C MET A 176 6.98 20.37 -18.64
N TYR A 177 6.83 20.24 -17.32
CA TYR A 177 6.20 21.24 -16.46
C TYR A 177 7.20 21.96 -15.54
N LEU A 178 8.47 22.03 -15.92
CA LEU A 178 9.55 22.62 -15.11
C LEU A 178 9.26 24.06 -14.63
N HIS A 179 8.56 24.84 -15.46
CA HIS A 179 8.23 26.25 -15.16
C HIS A 179 6.74 26.49 -14.88
N ASP A 180 5.91 25.46 -14.94
CA ASP A 180 4.45 25.58 -14.82
C ASP A 180 3.96 25.49 -13.37
N CYS A 181 4.85 25.70 -12.40
CA CYS A 181 4.53 25.83 -10.98
C CYS A 181 5.38 26.91 -10.30
N PRO A 182 5.17 28.20 -10.62
CA PRO A 182 5.87 29.31 -9.98
C PRO A 182 5.63 29.38 -8.47
N ARG A 183 4.52 28.79 -7.97
CA ARG A 183 4.24 28.70 -6.52
C ARG A 183 5.30 27.95 -5.75
N GLN A 184 5.85 26.88 -6.35
CA GLN A 184 6.88 26.06 -5.77
C GLN A 184 7.74 25.44 -6.89
N PRO A 185 8.83 26.12 -7.32
CA PRO A 185 9.64 25.69 -8.46
C PRO A 185 10.42 24.40 -8.20
N TYR A 186 10.49 23.95 -6.95
CA TYR A 186 11.22 22.74 -6.56
C TYR A 186 10.43 21.44 -6.77
N ILE A 187 9.11 21.50 -7.01
CA ILE A 187 8.30 20.28 -7.22
C ILE A 187 8.70 19.52 -8.50
N PRO A 188 8.84 20.17 -9.68
CA PRO A 188 9.36 19.50 -10.86
C PRO A 188 10.79 18.96 -10.68
N ILE A 189 11.66 19.73 -10.01
CA ILE A 189 13.05 19.34 -9.74
C ILE A 189 13.09 18.08 -8.88
N TYR A 190 12.24 18.01 -7.85
CA TYR A 190 12.08 16.83 -7.02
C TYR A 190 11.72 15.59 -7.84
N LEU A 191 10.77 15.70 -8.77
CA LEU A 191 10.38 14.59 -9.65
C LEU A 191 11.52 14.16 -10.58
N ILE A 192 12.26 15.11 -11.15
CA ILE A 192 13.39 14.81 -12.04
C ILE A 192 14.48 14.05 -11.27
N VAL A 193 14.91 14.58 -10.12
CA VAL A 193 15.98 13.97 -9.32
C VAL A 193 15.57 12.60 -8.82
N MET A 194 14.33 12.44 -8.31
CA MET A 194 13.82 11.14 -7.87
C MET A 194 13.72 10.15 -9.03
N GLY A 195 13.20 10.56 -10.19
CA GLY A 195 13.09 9.72 -11.38
C GLY A 195 14.44 9.23 -11.89
N VAL A 196 15.45 10.12 -11.98
CA VAL A 196 16.82 9.75 -12.38
C VAL A 196 17.43 8.77 -11.38
N ILE A 197 17.33 9.05 -10.09
CA ILE A 197 17.83 8.17 -9.03
C ILE A 197 17.19 6.79 -9.11
N CYS A 198 15.85 6.71 -9.20
CA CYS A 198 15.13 5.44 -9.30
C CYS A 198 15.51 4.65 -10.56
N LEU A 199 15.73 5.32 -11.70
CA LEU A 199 16.25 4.67 -12.91
C LEU A 199 17.64 4.09 -12.64
N VAL A 200 18.60 4.90 -12.18
CA VAL A 200 19.98 4.46 -11.95
C VAL A 200 20.03 3.27 -10.98
N LEU A 201 19.24 3.28 -9.91
CA LEU A 201 19.15 2.16 -8.97
C LEU A 201 18.56 0.88 -9.56
N ASN A 202 17.65 0.99 -10.52
CA ASN A 202 17.07 -0.17 -11.20
C ASN A 202 18.09 -0.82 -12.17
N TRP A 203 18.92 -0.01 -12.83
CA TRP A 203 19.96 -0.49 -13.74
C TRP A 203 21.20 -1.08 -13.03
N LEU A 204 21.54 -0.58 -11.84
CA LEU A 204 22.77 -0.96 -11.13
C LEU A 204 22.94 -2.48 -10.87
N PRO A 205 21.90 -3.25 -10.47
CA PRO A 205 22.00 -4.69 -10.25
C PRO A 205 22.11 -5.54 -11.52
N THR A 206 21.64 -5.02 -12.66
CA THR A 206 21.68 -5.74 -13.96
C THR A 206 23.05 -5.67 -14.64
N MET A 207 23.96 -4.82 -14.13
CA MET A 207 25.29 -4.66 -14.70
C MET A 207 26.15 -5.92 -14.46
N PRO A 208 26.81 -6.49 -15.50
CA PRO A 208 27.66 -7.68 -15.37
C PRO A 208 28.80 -7.56 -14.33
N CYS A 209 29.21 -6.33 -14.01
CA CYS A 209 30.23 -6.02 -13.01
C CYS A 209 29.70 -5.81 -11.58
N PHE A 210 28.39 -5.95 -11.33
CA PHE A 210 27.81 -5.84 -9.98
C PHE A 210 28.49 -6.77 -8.94
N PRO A 211 28.87 -8.03 -9.28
CA PRO A 211 29.59 -8.90 -8.34
C PRO A 211 31.00 -8.39 -7.99
N CYS A 212 31.62 -7.59 -8.86
CA CYS A 212 32.97 -7.04 -8.63
C CYS A 212 32.95 -5.88 -7.63
N PHE A 213 31.88 -5.08 -7.63
CA PHE A 213 31.69 -3.97 -6.69
C PHE A 213 31.45 -4.43 -5.25
N ILE A 214 30.75 -5.56 -5.04
CA ILE A 214 30.50 -6.13 -3.69
C ILE A 214 31.80 -6.60 -3.00
N LYS A 215 32.89 -6.80 -3.76
CA LYS A 215 34.18 -7.23 -3.22
C LYS A 215 34.83 -6.18 -2.31
N TYR A 216 34.49 -4.89 -2.45
CA TYR A 216 34.95 -3.78 -1.60
C TYR A 216 33.93 -3.46 -0.50
N LYS A 217 33.58 -4.47 0.31
CA LYS A 217 32.48 -4.46 1.28
C LYS A 217 32.45 -3.24 2.23
N GLU A 218 33.62 -2.76 2.67
CA GLU A 218 33.72 -1.63 3.62
C GLU A 218 33.51 -0.26 2.96
N ALA A 219 34.16 0.01 1.81
CA ALA A 219 34.01 1.28 1.10
C ALA A 219 32.63 1.43 0.46
N TRP A 220 32.07 0.33 -0.06
CA TRP A 220 30.72 0.32 -0.64
C TRP A 220 29.63 0.49 0.41
N GLY A 221 29.84 -0.02 1.63
CA GLY A 221 28.93 0.19 2.76
C GLY A 221 28.81 1.67 3.12
N CYS A 222 29.92 2.39 3.20
CA CYS A 222 29.91 3.84 3.45
C CYS A 222 29.23 4.62 2.34
N PHE A 223 29.52 4.31 1.07
CA PHE A 223 28.87 4.96 -0.07
C PHE A 223 27.36 4.71 -0.09
N LEU A 224 26.92 3.47 0.15
CA LEU A 224 25.51 3.10 0.23
C LEU A 224 24.82 3.79 1.41
N PHE A 225 25.46 3.87 2.57
CA PHE A 225 24.92 4.54 3.74
C PHE A 225 24.74 6.05 3.51
N LEU A 226 25.74 6.73 2.95
CA LEU A 226 25.64 8.15 2.57
C LEU A 226 24.55 8.38 1.53
N TYR A 227 24.43 7.47 0.56
CA TYR A 227 23.40 7.52 -0.46
C TYR A 227 21.98 7.33 0.11
N LEU A 228 21.79 6.41 1.07
CA LEU A 228 20.52 6.22 1.78
C LEU A 228 20.15 7.45 2.63
N ILE A 229 21.12 8.10 3.27
CA ILE A 229 20.91 9.36 3.98
C ILE A 229 20.46 10.44 2.99
N PHE A 230 21.17 10.58 1.87
CA PHE A 230 20.81 11.55 0.84
C PHE A 230 19.39 11.33 0.32
N LEU A 231 19.02 10.09 0.01
CA LEU A 231 17.66 9.72 -0.41
C LEU A 231 16.60 10.07 0.64
N SER A 232 16.89 9.77 1.91
CA SER A 232 15.99 10.06 3.02
C SER A 232 15.78 11.57 3.17
N CYS A 233 16.87 12.35 3.18
CA CYS A 233 16.82 13.80 3.23
C CYS A 233 16.07 14.39 2.02
N TRP A 234 16.36 13.90 0.81
CA TRP A 234 15.73 14.36 -0.42
C TRP A 234 14.22 14.07 -0.45
N PHE A 235 13.83 12.87 -0.01
CA PHE A 235 12.42 12.51 0.14
C PHE A 235 11.73 13.42 1.16
N ILE A 236 12.33 13.67 2.32
CA ILE A 236 11.78 14.59 3.33
C ILE A 236 11.60 16.01 2.75
N THR A 237 12.59 16.53 2.03
CA THR A 237 12.47 17.86 1.39
C THR A 237 11.37 17.89 0.33
N GLY A 238 11.22 16.84 -0.47
CA GLY A 238 10.14 16.72 -1.44
C GLY A 238 8.76 16.74 -0.79
N ASN A 239 8.60 16.04 0.32
CA ASN A 239 7.38 16.07 1.12
C ASN A 239 7.05 17.48 1.61
N VAL A 240 8.04 18.19 2.18
CA VAL A 240 7.85 19.59 2.60
C VAL A 240 7.41 20.45 1.41
N TRP A 241 8.00 20.29 0.23
CA TRP A 241 7.63 21.09 -0.95
C TRP A 241 6.23 20.79 -1.46
N ILE A 242 5.81 19.52 -1.49
CA ILE A 242 4.50 19.10 -1.99
C ILE A 242 3.38 19.45 -1.00
N TYR A 243 3.58 19.18 0.30
CA TYR A 243 2.54 19.39 1.31
C TYR A 243 2.45 20.84 1.81
N SER A 244 3.52 21.64 1.73
CA SER A 244 3.46 23.07 2.13
C SER A 244 2.51 23.91 1.28
N ILE A 245 2.17 23.43 0.08
CA ILE A 245 1.25 24.10 -0.84
C ILE A 245 -0.01 23.25 -1.08
N TYR A 246 -0.36 22.35 -0.17
CA TYR A 246 -1.55 21.52 -0.27
C TYR A 246 -2.79 22.36 -0.56
N GLU A 247 -3.52 21.98 -1.61
CA GLU A 247 -4.56 22.78 -2.28
C GLU A 247 -4.02 24.04 -2.99
N PRO A 248 -3.11 23.88 -3.98
CA PRO A 248 -2.60 25.01 -4.72
C PRO A 248 -3.64 25.55 -5.70
N ASN A 249 -3.47 26.79 -6.10
CA ASN A 249 -4.32 27.42 -7.11
C ASN A 249 -3.97 26.88 -8.51
N TYR A 250 -4.92 26.20 -9.14
CA TYR A 250 -4.77 25.65 -10.50
C TYR A 250 -5.18 26.65 -11.60
N ASN A 251 -5.78 27.79 -11.23
CA ASN A 251 -6.28 28.75 -12.19
C ASN A 251 -5.13 29.66 -12.66
N LYS A 252 -4.92 29.70 -13.98
CA LYS A 252 -3.94 30.57 -14.64
C LYS A 252 -4.42 32.03 -14.80
N SER A 253 -5.63 32.38 -14.36
CA SER A 253 -6.19 33.73 -14.47
C SER A 253 -5.32 34.80 -13.79
N SER A 254 -4.93 35.82 -14.56
CA SER A 254 -4.04 36.93 -14.18
C SER A 254 -4.59 37.89 -13.10
N THR A 255 -5.71 37.59 -12.46
CA THR A 255 -6.38 38.47 -11.48
C THR A 255 -6.19 38.08 -10.02
N GLN A 256 -5.54 36.94 -9.73
CA GLN A 256 -5.25 36.54 -8.34
C GLN A 256 -3.77 36.68 -7.99
N VAL A 257 -3.51 37.21 -6.78
CA VAL A 257 -2.19 37.49 -6.22
C VAL A 257 -1.41 36.21 -5.84
N SER A 258 -2.06 35.04 -5.81
CA SER A 258 -1.41 33.77 -5.49
C SER A 258 -0.76 33.14 -6.73
N PRO A 259 0.52 32.70 -6.68
CA PRO A 259 1.13 32.01 -7.82
C PRO A 259 0.38 30.70 -8.13
N TYR A 260 0.12 30.44 -9.41
CA TYR A 260 -0.55 29.22 -9.86
C TYR A 260 0.41 28.01 -9.85
N CYS A 261 -0.14 26.80 -9.89
CA CYS A 261 0.61 25.57 -10.12
C CYS A 261 -0.19 24.63 -11.03
N ASN A 262 0.48 23.98 -11.98
CA ASN A 262 -0.19 23.08 -12.92
C ASN A 262 -0.80 21.85 -12.20
N LYS A 263 -2.07 21.57 -12.51
CA LYS A 263 -2.84 20.47 -11.91
C LYS A 263 -2.20 19.11 -12.13
N THR A 264 -1.75 18.81 -13.36
CA THR A 264 -1.14 17.53 -13.72
C THR A 264 0.15 17.30 -12.95
N LEU A 265 1.05 18.29 -12.96
CA LEU A 265 2.33 18.23 -12.26
C LEU A 265 2.13 18.01 -10.75
N TYR A 266 1.29 18.83 -10.11
CA TYR A 266 1.09 18.78 -8.67
C TYR A 266 0.44 17.47 -8.23
N LEU A 267 -0.65 17.06 -8.90
CA LEU A 267 -1.33 15.82 -8.58
C LEU A 267 -0.41 14.64 -8.80
N PHE A 268 0.33 14.60 -9.90
CA PHE A 268 1.28 13.51 -10.14
C PHE A 268 2.35 13.44 -9.03
N ALA A 269 2.94 14.57 -8.62
CA ALA A 269 3.92 14.59 -7.52
C ALA A 269 3.32 14.14 -6.19
N PHE A 270 2.12 14.61 -5.88
CA PHE A 270 1.38 14.26 -4.68
C PHE A 270 1.06 12.76 -4.63
N TRP A 271 0.46 12.21 -5.69
CA TRP A 271 0.05 10.80 -5.75
C TRP A 271 1.24 9.86 -5.79
N THR A 272 2.30 10.18 -6.53
CA THR A 272 3.52 9.36 -6.55
C THR A 272 4.22 9.31 -5.19
N THR A 273 4.24 10.42 -4.45
CA THR A 273 4.84 10.48 -3.10
C THR A 273 4.05 9.65 -2.09
N ASN A 274 2.71 9.72 -2.14
CA ASN A 274 1.84 8.88 -1.31
C ASN A 274 1.97 7.39 -1.66
N LEU A 275 2.11 7.04 -2.95
CA LEU A 275 2.37 5.67 -3.37
C LEU A 275 3.68 5.14 -2.76
N THR A 276 4.74 5.96 -2.73
CA THR A 276 6.01 5.59 -2.07
C THR A 276 5.82 5.30 -0.57
N TYR A 277 5.03 6.10 0.15
CA TYR A 277 4.73 5.83 1.56
C TYR A 277 4.03 4.49 1.77
N ILE A 278 3.04 4.18 0.92
CA ILE A 278 2.31 2.92 0.99
C ILE A 278 3.28 1.75 0.78
N LEU A 279 4.13 1.83 -0.25
CA LEU A 279 5.10 0.78 -0.56
C LEU A 279 6.11 0.59 0.58
N LEU A 280 6.61 1.68 1.17
CA LEU A 280 7.49 1.61 2.34
C LEU A 280 6.79 0.96 3.54
N GLY A 281 5.53 1.31 3.79
CA GLY A 281 4.73 0.69 4.86
C GLY A 281 4.57 -0.82 4.66
N VAL A 282 4.29 -1.27 3.43
CA VAL A 282 4.20 -2.69 3.07
C VAL A 282 5.54 -3.41 3.28
N ILE A 283 6.65 -2.81 2.85
CA ILE A 283 8.00 -3.40 3.02
C ILE A 283 8.35 -3.55 4.51
N LEU A 284 8.12 -2.51 5.31
CA LEU A 284 8.37 -2.55 6.75
C LEU A 284 7.50 -3.59 7.45
N PHE A 285 6.22 -3.66 7.08
CA PHE A 285 5.30 -4.66 7.62
C PHE A 285 5.76 -6.09 7.28
N SER A 286 6.13 -6.34 6.03
CA SER A 286 6.69 -7.64 5.59
C SER A 286 7.99 -7.99 6.33
N TRP A 287 8.89 -7.02 6.55
CA TRP A 287 10.12 -7.25 7.29
C TRP A 287 9.86 -7.56 8.77
N CYS A 288 8.89 -6.88 9.40
CA CYS A 288 8.44 -7.18 10.74
C CYS A 288 7.83 -8.59 10.84
N LEU A 289 7.00 -8.99 9.87
CA LEU A 289 6.45 -10.35 9.80
C LEU A 289 7.54 -11.41 9.62
N CYS A 290 8.53 -11.18 8.74
CA CYS A 290 9.65 -12.10 8.55
C CYS A 290 10.53 -12.22 9.81
N ARG A 291 10.80 -11.12 10.51
CA ARG A 291 11.59 -11.15 11.76
C ARG A 291 10.85 -11.92 12.86
N GLN A 292 9.52 -11.82 12.90
CA GLN A 292 8.68 -12.56 13.84
C GLN A 292 8.66 -14.08 13.58
N GLN A 293 9.01 -14.52 12.37
CA GLN A 293 9.12 -15.94 12.02
C GLN A 293 10.44 -16.59 12.51
N GLN A 294 11.44 -15.80 12.93
CA GLN A 294 12.81 -16.28 13.22
C GLN A 294 13.23 -16.47 14.70
N PRO A 295 12.37 -16.74 15.70
CA PRO A 295 12.84 -16.92 17.08
C PRO A 295 12.86 -18.37 17.59
N ASP A 296 13.33 -19.38 16.83
CA ASP A 296 13.48 -20.76 17.39
C ASP A 296 14.58 -21.66 16.77
N ASP A 297 15.37 -21.19 15.79
CA ASP A 297 16.45 -22.01 15.21
C ASP A 297 17.79 -21.90 15.97
N ASP A 298 18.03 -20.83 16.74
CA ASP A 298 19.32 -20.63 17.45
C ASP A 298 19.45 -21.53 18.71
N ASP A 299 18.35 -21.74 19.44
CA ASP A 299 18.36 -22.58 20.65
C ASP A 299 18.40 -24.08 20.31
N THR A 300 17.82 -24.49 19.17
CA THR A 300 17.86 -25.89 18.70
C THR A 300 19.28 -26.28 18.23
N GLN A 301 20.06 -25.35 17.64
CA GLN A 301 21.46 -25.61 17.30
C GLN A 301 22.38 -25.71 18.53
N ARG A 302 22.11 -24.98 19.61
CA ARG A 302 22.91 -25.04 20.85
C ARG A 302 22.68 -26.32 21.65
N LEU A 303 21.46 -26.86 21.67
CA LEU A 303 21.14 -28.12 22.34
C LEU A 303 21.66 -29.37 21.62
N LEU A 304 22.05 -29.25 20.34
CA LEU A 304 22.70 -30.33 19.59
C LEU A 304 24.23 -30.28 19.67
N GLN A 305 24.82 -29.22 20.25
CA GLN A 305 26.26 -29.03 20.39
C GLN A 305 26.75 -29.02 21.85
N GLY A 306 25.86 -29.22 22.84
CA GLY A 306 26.21 -29.44 24.25
C GLY A 306 25.86 -30.85 24.69
#